data_AF-A0A7J5BYC5-F1
#
_entry.id   AF-A0A7J5BYC5-F1
#
_cell.length_a   1.000
_cell.length_b   1.000
_cell.length_c   1.000
_cell.angle_alpha   90.00
_cell.angle_beta   90.00
_cell.angle_gamma   90.00
#
_symmetry.space_group_name_H-M   'P 1'
#
loop_
_entity.id
_entity.type
_entity.pdbx_description
1 polymer ?
#
loop_
_entity_poly.entity_id
_entity_poly.type
_entity_poly.pdbx_seq_one_letter_code
_entity_poly.pdbx_strand_id
1 'polypeptide(L)'
;MKTISTALQTRAKALRNRDENEKGFTLVELLVVVAILAILAAVAIPLYMNSQDDARNASAKTALSSVVSQAAADGATSGAGLTLDGLKKAANEQGYTDPTGQPNSTSDIQVTVTTDGATAKHKNGSKTYKTDLKGAITEE
;
A
#
# COMPACT_ATOMS: atom_id res chain seq x y z
N MET A 1 -75.66 2.56 19.91
CA MET A 1 -74.57 3.56 19.78
C MET A 1 -73.22 3.12 20.42
N LYS A 2 -73.00 1.84 20.79
CA LYS A 2 -71.75 1.40 21.46
C LYS A 2 -70.65 0.91 20.51
N THR A 3 -70.97 0.56 19.27
CA THR A 3 -70.07 -0.13 18.32
C THR A 3 -68.95 0.75 17.75
N ILE A 4 -69.23 2.03 17.48
CA ILE A 4 -68.24 2.97 16.92
C ILE A 4 -67.19 3.36 17.97
N SER A 5 -67.60 3.53 19.22
CA SER A 5 -66.70 3.82 20.34
C SER A 5 -65.68 2.69 20.58
N THR A 6 -66.10 1.44 20.46
CA THR A 6 -65.22 0.28 20.65
C THR A 6 -64.17 0.17 19.55
N ALA A 7 -64.56 0.40 18.28
CA ALA A 7 -63.61 0.40 17.16
C ALA A 7 -62.57 1.53 17.27
N LEU A 8 -62.97 2.70 17.76
CA LEU A 8 -62.07 3.85 18.01
C LEU A 8 -61.10 3.59 19.15
N GLN A 9 -61.55 2.98 20.26
CA GLN A 9 -60.68 2.65 21.39
C GLN A 9 -59.63 1.58 21.04
N THR A 10 -59.99 0.58 20.22
CA THR A 10 -59.05 -0.46 19.76
C THR A 10 -57.95 0.12 18.86
N ARG A 11 -58.29 1.04 17.95
CA ARG A 11 -57.30 1.72 17.10
C ARG A 11 -56.40 2.65 17.90
N ALA A 12 -56.94 3.40 18.85
CA ALA A 12 -56.16 4.26 19.73
C ALA A 12 -55.13 3.47 20.56
N LYS A 13 -55.51 2.29 21.06
CA LYS A 13 -54.60 1.40 21.82
C LYS A 13 -53.49 0.80 20.94
N ALA A 14 -53.81 0.44 19.69
CA ALA A 14 -52.82 -0.10 18.74
C ALA A 14 -51.80 0.95 18.25
N LEU A 15 -52.18 2.24 18.21
CA LEU A 15 -51.27 3.34 17.88
C LEU A 15 -50.36 3.70 19.06
N ARG A 16 -50.88 3.67 20.29
CA ARG A 16 -50.10 3.99 21.50
C ARG A 16 -48.98 2.98 21.80
N ASN A 17 -49.11 1.73 21.37
CA ASN A 17 -48.12 0.67 21.63
C ASN A 17 -46.98 0.61 20.60
N ARG A 18 -46.95 1.45 19.56
CA ARG A 18 -45.89 1.44 18.54
C ARG A 18 -44.62 2.18 18.98
N ASP A 19 -44.74 3.20 19.84
CA ASP A 19 -43.59 4.01 20.26
C ASP A 19 -42.80 3.42 21.44
N GLU A 20 -43.35 2.45 22.16
CA GLU A 20 -42.74 1.91 23.40
C GLU A 20 -41.70 0.80 23.14
N ASN A 21 -41.56 0.35 21.89
CA ASN A 21 -40.70 -0.79 21.53
C ASN A 21 -39.61 -0.46 20.50
N GLU A 22 -39.53 0.78 20.02
CA GLU A 22 -38.42 1.25 19.20
C GLU A 22 -37.29 1.74 20.13
N LYS A 23 -36.52 0.79 20.66
CA LYS A 23 -35.28 1.11 21.39
C LYS A 23 -34.25 1.69 20.41
N GLY A 24 -34.19 3.01 20.33
CA GLY A 24 -33.16 3.72 19.57
C GLY A 24 -31.75 3.55 20.16
N PHE A 25 -30.74 3.76 19.32
CA PHE A 25 -29.33 3.77 19.72
C PHE A 25 -29.06 4.95 20.67
N THR A 26 -28.46 4.69 21.83
CA THR A 26 -28.13 5.76 22.77
C THR A 26 -26.85 6.48 22.33
N LEU A 27 -26.76 7.78 22.60
CA LEU A 27 -25.53 8.55 22.35
C LEU A 27 -24.35 8.02 23.17
N VAL A 28 -24.62 7.42 24.34
CA VAL A 28 -23.60 6.82 25.20
C VAL A 28 -23.01 5.56 24.56
N GLU A 29 -23.84 4.72 23.91
CA GLU A 29 -23.35 3.56 23.15
C GLU A 29 -22.44 4.01 22.01
N LEU A 30 -22.81 5.08 21.28
CA LEU A 30 -21.98 5.63 20.23
C LEU A 30 -20.65 6.18 20.77
N LEU A 31 -20.70 6.86 21.91
CA LEU A 31 -19.53 7.46 22.55
C LEU A 31 -18.49 6.43 22.96
N VAL A 32 -18.91 5.32 23.56
CA VAL A 32 -17.99 4.25 23.98
C VAL A 32 -17.37 3.56 22.76
N VAL A 33 -18.15 3.35 21.70
CA VAL A 33 -17.63 2.73 20.47
C VAL A 33 -16.55 3.59 19.84
N VAL A 34 -16.77 4.90 19.66
CA VAL A 34 -15.75 5.78 19.08
C VAL A 34 -14.53 5.95 19.99
N ALA A 35 -14.70 5.88 21.32
CA ALA A 35 -13.60 5.90 22.27
C ALA A 35 -12.68 4.66 22.10
N ILE A 36 -13.26 3.46 21.94
CA ILE A 36 -12.48 2.24 21.70
C ILE A 36 -11.81 2.30 20.31
N LEU A 37 -12.54 2.73 19.27
CA LEU A 37 -11.98 2.89 17.92
C LEU A 37 -10.80 3.87 17.90
N ALA A 38 -10.85 4.95 18.70
CA ALA A 38 -9.75 5.90 18.82
C ALA A 38 -8.47 5.25 19.39
N ILE A 39 -8.61 4.41 20.42
CA ILE A 39 -7.47 3.68 21.01
C ILE A 39 -6.88 2.70 19.99
N LEU A 40 -7.73 1.94 19.29
CA LEU A 40 -7.28 1.00 18.26
C LEU A 40 -6.59 1.73 17.11
N ALA A 41 -7.15 2.84 16.63
CA ALA A 41 -6.58 3.63 15.55
C ALA A 41 -5.20 4.22 15.92
N ALA A 42 -5.03 4.67 17.16
CA ALA A 42 -3.77 5.25 17.63
C ALA A 42 -2.58 4.26 17.52
N VAL A 43 -2.81 2.96 17.71
CA VAL A 43 -1.77 1.93 17.58
C VAL A 43 -1.72 1.32 16.17
N ALA A 44 -2.89 1.08 15.58
CA ALA A 44 -2.99 0.39 14.29
C ALA A 44 -2.43 1.23 13.13
N ILE A 45 -2.66 2.55 13.12
CA ILE A 45 -2.20 3.43 12.04
C ILE A 45 -0.67 3.44 11.91
N PRO A 46 0.13 3.76 12.95
CA PRO A 46 1.59 3.79 12.81
C PRO A 46 2.17 2.41 12.47
N LEU A 47 1.62 1.34 13.05
CA LEU A 47 2.03 -0.03 12.74
C LEU A 47 1.79 -0.37 11.26
N TYR A 48 0.60 -0.03 10.75
CA TYR A 48 0.25 -0.26 9.35
C TYR A 48 1.10 0.59 8.39
N MET A 49 1.40 1.83 8.76
CA MET A 49 2.29 2.69 7.98
C MET A 49 3.71 2.11 7.89
N ASN A 50 4.26 1.61 9.00
CA ASN A 50 5.57 0.96 9.00
C ASN A 50 5.56 -0.31 8.13
N SER A 51 4.53 -1.15 8.26
CA SER A 51 4.40 -2.37 7.45
C SER A 51 4.32 -2.07 5.94
N GLN A 52 3.60 -1.01 5.56
CA GLN A 52 3.56 -0.56 4.17
C GLN A 52 4.93 -0.07 3.70
N ASP A 53 5.65 0.68 4.52
CA ASP A 53 6.99 1.16 4.16
C ASP A 53 7.99 0.00 3.98
N ASP A 54 7.97 -0.98 4.87
CA ASP A 54 8.77 -2.20 4.76
C ASP A 54 8.47 -2.97 3.47
N ALA A 55 7.19 -3.09 3.09
CA ALA A 55 6.78 -3.73 1.85
C ALA A 55 7.27 -2.96 0.60
N ARG A 56 7.23 -1.63 0.64
CA ARG A 56 7.73 -0.76 -0.44
C ARG A 56 9.25 -0.84 -0.56
N ASN A 57 9.97 -0.90 0.55
CA ASN A 57 11.41 -1.07 0.57
C ASN A 57 11.78 -2.46 0.02
N ALA A 58 11.06 -3.51 0.43
CA ALA A 58 11.25 -4.86 -0.08
C ALA A 58 10.99 -4.97 -1.60
N SER A 59 9.96 -4.30 -2.11
CA SER A 59 9.67 -4.31 -3.55
C SER A 59 10.76 -3.61 -4.37
N ALA A 60 11.27 -2.46 -3.89
CA ALA A 60 12.39 -1.77 -4.53
C ALA A 60 13.67 -2.63 -4.57
N LYS A 61 14.01 -3.28 -3.45
CA LYS A 61 15.16 -4.19 -3.38
C LYS A 61 14.99 -5.39 -4.32
N THR A 62 13.79 -5.96 -4.39
CA THR A 62 13.47 -7.10 -5.26
C THR A 62 13.56 -6.72 -6.72
N ALA A 63 13.04 -5.56 -7.11
CA ALA A 63 13.16 -5.04 -8.47
C ALA A 63 14.62 -4.88 -8.89
N LEU A 64 15.47 -4.28 -8.04
CA LEU A 64 16.90 -4.16 -8.33
C LEU A 64 17.58 -5.52 -8.47
N SER A 65 17.24 -6.47 -7.59
CA SER A 65 17.75 -7.85 -7.68
C SER A 65 17.34 -8.54 -8.98
N SER A 66 16.11 -8.31 -9.43
CA SER A 66 15.62 -8.84 -10.70
C SER A 66 16.39 -8.24 -11.88
N VAL A 67 16.65 -6.93 -11.88
CA VAL A 67 17.44 -6.25 -12.92
C VAL A 67 18.87 -6.79 -12.97
N VAL A 68 19.53 -6.90 -11.82
CA VAL A 68 20.89 -7.47 -11.68
C VAL A 68 20.93 -8.90 -12.19
N SER A 69 19.96 -9.73 -11.80
CA SER A 69 19.86 -11.12 -12.21
C SER A 69 19.67 -11.27 -13.72
N GLN A 70 18.82 -10.44 -14.33
CA GLN A 70 18.60 -10.46 -15.78
C GLN A 70 19.82 -9.96 -16.54
N ALA A 71 20.46 -8.88 -16.10
CA ALA A 71 21.68 -8.38 -16.72
C ALA A 71 22.81 -9.44 -16.71
N ALA A 72 22.91 -10.21 -15.61
CA ALA A 72 23.84 -11.34 -15.53
C ALA A 72 23.45 -12.49 -16.48
N ALA A 73 22.15 -12.83 -16.55
CA ALA A 73 21.64 -13.90 -17.40
C ALA A 73 21.82 -13.61 -18.90
N ASP A 74 21.72 -12.34 -19.30
CA ASP A 74 21.92 -11.89 -20.67
C ASP A 74 23.40 -11.87 -21.10
N GLY A 75 24.32 -12.25 -20.20
CA GLY A 75 25.76 -12.23 -20.48
C GLY A 75 26.33 -10.83 -20.61
N ALA A 76 25.65 -9.82 -20.06
CA ALA A 76 26.10 -8.44 -20.09
C ALA A 76 27.17 -8.20 -19.02
N THR A 77 28.28 -8.93 -19.13
CA THR A 77 29.40 -8.89 -18.21
C THR A 77 30.67 -8.38 -18.90
N SER A 78 31.50 -7.65 -18.17
CA SER A 78 32.85 -7.25 -18.58
C SER A 78 33.81 -7.55 -17.44
N GLY A 79 34.79 -8.41 -17.71
CA GLY A 79 35.63 -8.99 -16.66
C GLY A 79 34.79 -9.77 -15.66
N ALA A 80 34.88 -9.41 -14.38
CA ALA A 80 34.18 -10.08 -13.28
C ALA A 80 32.87 -9.38 -12.85
N GLY A 81 32.38 -8.40 -13.62
CA GLY A 81 31.20 -7.60 -13.27
C GLY A 81 30.21 -7.44 -14.42
N LEU A 82 29.05 -6.87 -14.12
CA LEU A 82 28.03 -6.41 -15.05
C LEU A 82 28.49 -5.18 -15.84
N THR A 83 27.90 -4.98 -17.02
CA THR A 83 28.07 -3.76 -17.80
C THR A 83 26.93 -2.78 -17.55
N LEU A 84 27.21 -1.50 -17.76
CA LEU A 84 26.20 -0.47 -17.62
C LEU A 84 25.07 -0.60 -18.65
N ASP A 85 25.42 -0.96 -19.88
CA ASP A 85 24.44 -1.21 -20.94
C ASP A 85 23.58 -2.45 -20.64
N GLY A 86 24.17 -3.46 -19.98
CA GLY A 86 23.43 -4.60 -19.46
C GLY A 86 22.36 -4.22 -18.45
N LEU A 87 22.73 -3.38 -17.48
CA LEU A 87 21.79 -2.87 -16.48
C LEU A 87 20.69 -2.01 -17.12
N LYS A 88 21.02 -1.13 -18.08
CA LYS A 88 20.03 -0.33 -18.83
C LYS A 88 19.05 -1.21 -19.60
N LYS A 89 19.57 -2.22 -20.32
CA LYS A 89 18.75 -3.17 -21.07
C LYS A 89 17.81 -3.93 -20.15
N ALA A 90 18.33 -4.56 -19.10
CA ALA A 90 17.53 -5.33 -18.16
C ALA A 90 16.47 -4.48 -17.45
N ALA A 91 16.81 -3.26 -17.02
CA ALA A 91 15.87 -2.34 -16.38
C ALA A 91 14.75 -1.90 -17.34
N ASN A 92 15.07 -1.68 -18.62
CA ASN A 92 14.09 -1.31 -19.64
C ASN A 92 13.18 -2.48 -20.02
N GLU A 93 13.73 -3.68 -20.19
CA GLU A 93 12.96 -4.90 -20.50
C GLU A 93 11.98 -5.28 -19.38
N GLN A 94 12.33 -4.98 -18.13
CA GLN A 94 11.42 -5.13 -16.98
C GLN A 94 10.45 -3.95 -16.81
N GLY A 95 10.53 -2.92 -17.67
CA GLY A 95 9.62 -1.77 -17.67
C GLY A 95 9.89 -0.73 -16.59
N TYR A 96 11.00 -0.83 -15.85
CA TYR A 96 11.36 0.11 -14.78
C TYR A 96 12.00 1.39 -15.30
N THR A 97 12.67 1.34 -16.46
CA THR A 97 13.29 2.50 -17.10
C THR A 97 12.78 2.71 -18.51
N ASP A 98 12.93 3.92 -19.01
CA ASP A 98 12.87 4.21 -20.43
C ASP A 98 14.16 3.71 -21.17
N PRO A 99 14.22 3.80 -22.50
CA PRO A 99 15.41 3.39 -23.27
C PRO A 99 16.68 4.20 -22.97
N THR A 100 16.57 5.35 -22.29
CA THR A 100 17.71 6.19 -21.88
C THR A 100 18.25 5.84 -20.49
N GLY A 101 17.59 4.91 -19.78
CA GLY A 101 17.98 4.47 -18.43
C GLY A 101 17.42 5.35 -17.31
N GLN A 102 16.48 6.26 -17.63
CA GLN A 102 15.76 7.06 -16.63
C GLN A 102 14.53 6.31 -16.11
N PRO A 103 14.07 6.58 -14.88
CA PRO A 103 12.88 5.94 -14.33
C PRO A 103 11.64 6.13 -15.21
N ASN A 104 10.90 5.04 -15.43
CA ASN A 104 9.56 5.13 -16.01
C ASN A 104 8.64 5.86 -15.03
N SER A 105 8.14 7.04 -15.40
CA SER A 105 7.30 7.88 -14.53
C SER A 105 5.96 7.26 -14.15
N THR A 106 5.54 6.19 -14.82
CA THR A 106 4.32 5.44 -14.47
C THR A 106 4.56 4.32 -13.45
N SER A 107 5.82 3.98 -13.17
CA SER A 107 6.20 2.94 -12.21
C SER A 107 6.28 3.49 -10.79
N ASP A 108 5.77 2.71 -9.84
CA ASP A 108 5.94 3.00 -8.41
C ASP A 108 7.37 2.74 -7.94
N ILE A 109 8.10 1.87 -8.65
CA ILE A 109 9.52 1.60 -8.42
C ILE A 109 10.33 2.41 -9.42
N GLN A 110 11.15 3.33 -8.90
CA GLN A 110 12.05 4.17 -9.67
C GLN A 110 13.43 3.52 -9.70
N VAL A 111 13.76 2.89 -10.83
CA VAL A 111 15.12 2.40 -11.11
C VAL A 111 15.85 3.47 -11.91
N THR A 112 17.09 3.79 -11.53
CA THR A 112 17.96 4.70 -12.29
C THR A 112 19.29 4.02 -12.51
N VAL A 113 19.76 3.97 -13.75
CA VAL A 113 21.10 3.47 -14.06
C VAL A 113 22.09 4.62 -14.02
N THR A 114 23.09 4.54 -13.13
CA THR A 114 24.09 5.59 -12.89
C THR A 114 25.38 5.31 -13.68
N THR A 115 26.48 5.98 -13.40
CA THR A 115 27.79 5.63 -14.01
C THR A 115 28.42 4.37 -13.41
N ASP A 116 28.06 4.05 -12.16
CA ASP A 116 28.75 3.04 -11.34
C ASP A 116 27.88 1.81 -11.05
N GLY A 117 26.66 1.77 -11.60
CA GLY A 117 25.70 0.68 -11.42
C GLY A 117 24.27 1.18 -11.55
N ALA A 118 23.40 0.79 -10.62
CA ALA A 118 21.99 1.20 -10.64
C ALA A 118 21.44 1.42 -9.22
N THR A 119 20.44 2.28 -9.10
CA THR A 119 19.67 2.48 -7.88
C THR A 119 18.20 2.10 -8.08
N ALA A 120 17.52 1.71 -7.01
CA ALA A 120 16.09 1.47 -6.99
C ALA A 120 15.46 2.01 -5.71
N LYS A 121 14.36 2.74 -5.86
CA LYS A 121 13.56 3.27 -4.75
C LYS A 121 12.08 3.17 -5.08
N HIS A 122 11.26 2.77 -4.12
CA HIS A 122 9.82 2.93 -4.26
C HIS A 122 9.47 4.42 -4.06
N LYS A 123 8.63 5.00 -4.90
CA LYS A 123 8.30 6.45 -4.90
C LYS A 123 7.86 6.97 -3.52
N ASN A 124 7.16 6.12 -2.76
CA ASN A 124 6.67 6.39 -1.41
C ASN A 124 7.38 5.54 -0.33
N GLY A 125 8.50 4.88 -0.67
CA GLY A 125 9.32 4.14 0.28
C GLY A 125 10.38 5.04 0.89
N SER A 126 10.80 4.75 2.11
CA SER A 126 11.83 5.52 2.80
C SER A 126 13.25 5.24 2.31
N LYS A 127 13.52 4.01 1.81
CA LYS A 127 14.89 3.56 1.49
C LYS A 127 15.20 3.55 -0.02
N THR A 128 16.46 3.78 -0.32
CA THR A 128 17.06 3.56 -1.66
C THR A 128 18.00 2.38 -1.58
N TYR A 129 17.97 1.52 -2.59
CA TYR A 129 18.93 0.43 -2.76
C TYR A 129 19.82 0.74 -3.96
N LYS A 130 21.09 0.35 -3.87
CA LYS A 130 22.07 0.51 -4.94
C LYS A 130 22.78 -0.80 -5.22
N THR A 131 23.14 -1.01 -6.48
CA THR A 131 24.07 -2.03 -6.91
C THR A 131 25.26 -1.36 -7.58
N ASP A 132 26.44 -1.88 -7.31
CA ASP A 132 27.62 -1.62 -8.14
C ASP A 132 27.60 -2.53 -9.37
N LEU A 133 28.58 -2.34 -10.26
CA LEU A 133 28.82 -3.24 -11.39
C LEU A 133 29.28 -4.65 -10.98
N LYS A 134 29.51 -4.96 -9.70
CA LYS A 134 29.77 -6.33 -9.24
C LYS A 134 28.48 -7.06 -8.86
N GLY A 135 27.33 -6.39 -8.95
CA GLY A 135 26.01 -6.94 -8.65
C GLY A 135 25.68 -6.99 -7.15
N ALA A 136 26.49 -6.35 -6.29
CA ALA A 136 26.25 -6.35 -4.86
C ALA A 136 25.18 -5.30 -4.49
N ILE A 137 24.06 -5.75 -3.90
CA ILE A 137 22.96 -4.85 -3.51
C ILE A 137 23.12 -4.40 -2.06
N THR A 138 23.18 -3.09 -1.87
CA THR A 138 23.29 -2.43 -0.55
C THR A 138 22.21 -1.36 -0.40
N GLU A 139 21.87 -1.04 0.85
CA GLU A 139 21.08 0.16 1.17
C GLU A 139 21.99 1.39 1.05
N GLU A 140 21.44 2.50 0.54
CA GLU A 140 22.18 3.75 0.42
C GLU A 140 22.38 4.48 1.76
#